data_AF-A0A1S9DWR7-F1
#
_entry.id   AF-A0A1S9DWR7-F1
#
_cell.length_a   1.000
_cell.length_b   1.000
_cell.length_c   1.000
_cell.angle_alpha   90.00
_cell.angle_beta   90.00
_cell.angle_gamma   90.00
#
_symmetry.space_group_name_H-M   'P 1'
#
loop_
_entity.id
_entity.type
_entity.pdbx_description
1 polymer ?
#
loop_
_entity_poly.entity_id
_entity_poly.type
_entity_poly.pdbx_seq_one_letter_code
_entity_poly.pdbx_strand_id
1 'polypeptide(L)'
;MVVSSLADSSRLVRVIVAKAQAKQMFQKLVSKLGGMIGRRIYHLPFSRALKLGSMQAKEIMLICHECMTNGGVLLVQPEQTLSLKLMASSASTPRDVVDDGDEKPTAKFELVYTIGDQQPVQLSPKRWLIAHEVLDLIRRYTEDVKTEFPQLVEVGASQEGSFRHIRIFGANAQRGLIDYVAAHICETGQPMTISKKLKKDLGGFWGPGTRDVLFLLRGLFAGGILVFAFGLKRWRVNYGLTSTREPSTKLAVPYRAKDSPTARSEYSHPDAVIVLTCLSWYYGGLSNEDLFSAFSHLLKTDQVDMEYQLWVKDAYQLPTKFQQLVSINLDLQPTYTRHIIFTITVEGGAGAY
;
A
#
# COMPACT_ATOMS: atom_id res chain seq x y z
N MET A 1 28.79 1.90 29.12
CA MET A 1 27.74 1.41 28.20
C MET A 1 26.58 2.38 28.27
N VAL A 2 26.16 3.01 27.18
CA VAL A 2 25.15 4.10 27.21
C VAL A 2 23.84 3.68 27.88
N VAL A 3 23.41 2.44 27.66
CA VAL A 3 22.20 1.87 28.28
C VAL A 3 22.30 1.86 29.82
N SER A 4 23.49 1.61 30.37
CA SER A 4 23.70 1.52 31.82
C SER A 4 23.77 2.89 32.51
N SER A 5 24.11 3.97 31.79
CA SER A 5 24.03 5.34 32.32
C SER A 5 22.61 5.90 32.20
N LEU A 6 21.81 5.40 31.25
CA LEU A 6 20.43 5.85 31.06
C LEU A 6 19.45 5.21 32.05
N ALA A 7 19.75 4.02 32.59
CA ALA A 7 18.91 3.29 33.54
C ALA A 7 19.17 3.78 34.98
N ASP A 8 18.65 4.97 35.26
CA ASP A 8 18.85 5.75 36.50
C ASP A 8 17.62 5.71 37.45
N SER A 9 16.72 4.75 37.25
CA SER A 9 15.43 4.60 37.95
C SER A 9 14.44 5.76 37.79
N SER A 10 14.79 6.84 37.08
CA SER A 10 13.88 7.97 36.80
C SER A 10 12.90 7.69 35.67
N ARG A 11 13.34 6.88 34.70
CA ARG A 11 12.60 6.54 33.48
C ARG A 11 12.91 5.12 33.07
N LEU A 12 11.92 4.45 32.50
CA LEU A 12 12.09 3.15 31.88
C LEU A 12 13.06 3.27 30.69
N VAL A 13 14.07 2.39 30.64
CA VAL A 13 15.01 2.29 29.52
C VAL A 13 14.66 1.07 28.68
N ARG A 14 14.48 1.29 27.38
CA ARG A 14 14.13 0.24 26.42
C ARG A 14 15.23 0.10 25.38
N VAL A 15 15.70 -1.12 25.16
CA VAL A 15 16.57 -1.46 24.04
C VAL A 15 15.71 -2.09 22.95
N ILE A 16 15.57 -1.40 21.82
CA ILE A 16 14.73 -1.83 20.70
C ILE A 16 15.59 -2.58 19.69
N VAL A 17 15.21 -3.82 19.39
CA VAL A 17 15.96 -4.71 18.50
C VAL A 17 15.07 -5.47 17.53
N ALA A 18 15.57 -5.72 16.33
CA ALA A 18 14.91 -6.62 15.38
C ALA A 18 14.83 -8.05 15.94
N LYS A 19 13.77 -8.79 15.58
CA LYS A 19 13.53 -10.16 16.06
C LYS A 19 14.72 -11.10 15.83
N ALA A 20 15.40 -10.96 14.69
CA ALA A 20 16.56 -11.79 14.34
C ALA A 20 17.77 -11.54 15.27
N GLN A 21 17.96 -10.31 15.74
CA GLN A 21 19.10 -9.89 16.56
C GLN A 21 18.82 -9.96 18.07
N ALA A 22 17.57 -10.18 18.49
CA ALA A 22 17.18 -10.17 19.89
C ALA A 22 18.01 -11.11 20.78
N LYS A 23 18.31 -12.33 20.29
CA LYS A 23 19.12 -13.30 21.04
C LYS A 23 20.57 -12.84 21.20
N GLN A 24 21.15 -12.27 20.15
CA GLN A 24 22.52 -11.77 20.17
C GLN A 24 22.64 -10.53 21.06
N MET A 25 21.69 -9.59 20.98
CA MET A 25 21.67 -8.43 21.86
C MET A 25 21.49 -8.83 23.31
N PHE A 26 20.61 -9.80 23.60
CA PHE A 26 20.46 -10.32 24.95
C PHE A 26 21.79 -10.84 25.52
N GLN A 27 22.52 -11.67 24.76
CA GLN A 27 23.83 -12.16 25.19
C GLN A 27 24.86 -11.04 25.38
N LYS A 28 24.87 -10.03 24.50
CA LYS A 28 25.72 -8.83 24.66
C LYS A 28 25.37 -8.05 25.93
N LEU A 29 24.08 -7.81 26.20
CA LEU A 29 23.63 -7.13 27.40
C LEU A 29 23.98 -7.94 28.65
N VAL A 30 23.73 -9.26 28.66
CA VAL A 30 24.08 -10.13 29.80
C VAL A 30 25.59 -10.13 30.05
N SER A 31 26.42 -10.23 29.02
CA SER A 31 27.88 -10.20 29.19
C SER A 31 28.42 -8.85 29.67
N LYS A 32 27.76 -7.73 29.33
CA LYS A 32 28.19 -6.37 29.72
C LYS A 32 27.56 -5.87 31.02
N LEU A 33 26.35 -6.30 31.36
CA LEU A 33 25.61 -5.93 32.57
C LEU A 33 25.70 -6.99 33.67
N GLY A 34 26.01 -8.24 33.35
CA GLY A 34 26.08 -9.35 34.30
C GLY A 34 27.18 -9.21 35.36
N GLY A 35 28.12 -8.28 35.17
CA GLY A 35 29.11 -7.90 36.18
C GLY A 35 28.66 -6.75 37.12
N MET A 36 27.47 -6.17 36.92
CA MET A 36 26.93 -5.08 37.73
C MET A 36 25.82 -5.58 38.65
N ILE A 37 26.04 -5.50 39.97
CA ILE A 37 25.02 -5.87 40.97
C ILE A 37 23.78 -4.97 40.81
N GLY A 38 22.60 -5.57 40.81
CA GLY A 38 21.32 -4.86 40.83
C GLY A 38 20.72 -4.50 39.46
N ARG A 39 21.33 -4.91 38.33
CA ARG A 39 20.84 -4.54 36.99
C ARG A 39 20.36 -5.74 36.19
N ARG A 40 19.05 -6.02 36.27
CA ARG A 40 18.40 -7.12 35.53
C ARG A 40 17.99 -6.67 34.13
N ILE A 41 18.04 -7.62 33.19
CA ILE A 41 17.49 -7.46 31.85
C ILE A 41 16.09 -8.07 31.86
N TYR A 42 15.09 -7.26 31.54
CA TYR A 42 13.68 -7.64 31.50
C TYR A 42 13.25 -7.92 30.07
N HIS A 43 12.30 -8.86 29.92
CA HIS A 43 11.62 -9.14 28.66
C HIS A 43 10.12 -9.03 28.86
N LEU A 44 9.41 -8.56 27.83
CA LEU A 44 7.97 -8.58 27.84
C LEU A 44 7.45 -9.96 27.39
N PRO A 45 6.47 -10.53 28.09
CA PRO A 45 5.81 -11.78 27.69
C PRO A 45 4.80 -11.55 26.55
N PHE A 46 5.19 -10.83 25.50
CA PHE A 46 4.32 -10.58 24.36
C PHE A 46 4.43 -11.73 23.35
N SER A 47 3.30 -12.41 23.12
CA SER A 47 3.12 -13.31 21.99
C SER A 47 2.04 -12.78 21.06
N ARG A 48 2.08 -13.13 19.77
CA ARG A 48 1.01 -12.80 18.81
C ARG A 48 -0.35 -13.45 19.18
N ALA A 49 -0.36 -14.40 20.10
CA ALA A 49 -1.55 -15.07 20.59
C ALA A 49 -2.10 -14.45 21.90
N LEU A 50 -1.43 -13.43 22.45
CA LEU A 50 -1.84 -12.80 23.69
C LEU A 50 -3.14 -12.01 23.44
N LYS A 51 -4.27 -12.49 23.98
CA LYS A 51 -5.51 -11.71 24.04
C LYS A 51 -5.36 -10.69 25.18
N LEU A 52 -5.27 -9.42 24.82
CA LEU A 52 -5.05 -8.31 25.75
C LEU A 52 -6.31 -8.04 26.57
N GLY A 53 -6.42 -8.67 27.74
CA GLY A 53 -7.40 -8.34 28.77
C GLY A 53 -6.84 -7.35 29.80
N SER A 54 -7.72 -6.85 30.68
CA SER A 54 -7.37 -5.91 31.74
C SER A 54 -6.37 -6.48 32.77
N MET A 55 -6.36 -7.81 32.94
CA MET A 55 -5.44 -8.51 33.84
C MET A 55 -4.01 -8.56 33.26
N GLN A 56 -3.87 -8.91 31.98
CA GLN A 56 -2.56 -8.97 31.31
C GLN A 56 -1.93 -7.59 31.18
N ALA A 57 -2.73 -6.54 30.95
CA ALA A 57 -2.24 -5.16 30.94
C ALA A 57 -1.65 -4.75 32.30
N LYS A 58 -2.29 -5.16 33.42
CA LYS A 58 -1.76 -4.92 34.77
C LYS A 58 -0.45 -5.64 35.02
N GLU A 59 -0.33 -6.90 34.61
CA GLU A 59 0.93 -7.65 34.72
C GLU A 59 2.08 -6.98 33.96
N ILE A 60 1.81 -6.52 32.73
CA ILE A 60 2.83 -5.83 31.92
C ILE A 60 3.22 -4.50 32.57
N MET A 61 2.26 -3.75 33.11
CA MET A 61 2.55 -2.52 33.85
C MET A 61 3.38 -2.77 35.11
N LEU A 62 3.13 -3.87 35.84
CA LEU A 62 3.92 -4.27 37.00
C LEU A 62 5.37 -4.59 36.60
N ILE A 63 5.58 -5.36 35.54
CA ILE A 63 6.91 -5.68 35.01
C ILE A 63 7.65 -4.40 34.60
N CYS A 64 6.97 -3.45 33.94
CA CYS A 64 7.57 -2.19 33.54
C CYS A 64 7.95 -1.32 34.76
N HIS A 65 7.09 -1.27 35.77
CA HIS A 65 7.34 -0.52 36.99
C HIS A 65 8.52 -1.12 37.77
N GLU A 66 8.55 -2.45 37.93
CA GLU A 66 9.65 -3.18 38.57
C GLU A 66 10.98 -2.98 37.83
N CYS A 67 10.96 -3.03 36.49
CA CYS A 67 12.13 -2.75 35.67
C CYS A 67 12.66 -1.33 35.90
N MET A 68 11.76 -0.35 36.02
CA MET A 68 12.13 1.05 36.26
C MET A 68 12.71 1.24 37.66
N THR A 69 12.03 0.77 38.71
CA THR A 69 12.48 0.97 40.10
C THR A 69 13.83 0.32 40.36
N ASN A 70 14.09 -0.85 39.77
CA ASN A 70 15.36 -1.57 39.90
C ASN A 70 16.49 -1.06 38.99
N GLY A 71 16.28 0.00 38.19
CA GLY A 71 17.28 0.48 37.24
C GLY A 71 17.64 -0.58 36.18
N GLY A 72 16.67 -1.44 35.86
CA GLY A 72 16.77 -2.51 34.87
C GLY A 72 16.69 -2.00 33.43
N VAL A 73 16.96 -2.90 32.50
CA VAL A 73 16.90 -2.64 31.07
C VAL A 73 15.85 -3.53 30.43
N LEU A 74 14.87 -2.95 29.73
CA LEU A 74 13.82 -3.71 29.05
C LEU A 74 14.23 -3.97 27.59
N LEU A 75 14.37 -5.23 27.18
CA LEU A 75 14.57 -5.58 25.78
C LEU A 75 13.21 -5.71 25.07
N VAL A 76 13.01 -4.92 24.02
CA VAL A 76 11.71 -4.78 23.33
C VAL A 76 11.90 -4.97 21.82
N GLN A 77 10.93 -5.62 21.18
CA GLN A 77 10.86 -5.70 19.72
C GLN A 77 9.93 -4.60 19.17
N PRO A 78 10.11 -4.09 17.95
CA PRO A 78 9.26 -3.04 17.36
C PRO A 78 7.75 -3.34 17.47
N GLU A 79 7.35 -4.60 17.32
CA GLU A 79 5.98 -5.10 17.50
C GLU A 79 5.38 -4.75 18.88
N GLN A 80 6.22 -4.74 19.92
CA GLN A 80 5.82 -4.62 21.32
C GLN A 80 5.79 -3.17 21.79
N THR A 81 6.50 -2.26 21.11
CA THR A 81 6.60 -0.84 21.47
C THR A 81 5.25 -0.11 21.36
N LEU A 82 4.45 -0.44 20.34
CA LEU A 82 3.11 0.14 20.15
C LEU A 82 2.08 -0.43 21.13
N SER A 83 2.11 -1.74 21.41
CA SER A 83 1.26 -2.33 22.45
C SER A 83 1.53 -1.70 23.82
N LEU A 84 2.80 -1.45 24.16
CA LEU A 84 3.19 -0.70 25.36
C LEU A 84 2.62 0.72 25.39
N LYS A 85 2.71 1.46 24.28
CA LYS A 85 2.14 2.82 24.16
C LYS A 85 0.62 2.84 24.35
N LEU A 86 -0.07 1.81 23.89
CA LEU A 86 -1.52 1.68 24.03
C LEU A 86 -1.96 1.34 25.47
N MET A 87 -1.12 0.63 26.23
CA MET A 87 -1.41 0.26 27.61
C MET A 87 -1.02 1.34 28.63
N ALA A 88 0.05 2.08 28.37
CA ALA A 88 0.56 3.11 29.25
C ALA A 88 0.07 4.50 28.79
N SER A 89 -1.23 4.77 28.93
CA SER A 89 -1.68 6.16 28.95
C SER A 89 -1.17 6.78 30.27
N SER A 90 -0.39 7.86 30.19
CA SER A 90 0.01 8.79 31.27
C SER A 90 1.31 8.61 32.09
N ALA A 91 2.15 7.58 31.92
CA ALA A 91 3.41 7.48 32.69
C ALA A 91 4.63 7.78 31.82
N SER A 92 5.33 8.90 32.10
CA SER A 92 6.67 9.35 31.64
C SER A 92 7.23 8.73 30.34
N THR A 93 7.56 9.55 29.35
CA THR A 93 8.19 9.09 28.10
C THR A 93 9.46 8.26 28.38
N PRO A 94 9.47 6.96 28.01
CA PRO A 94 10.62 6.08 28.22
C PRO A 94 11.82 6.51 27.37
N ARG A 95 13.03 6.11 27.78
CA ARG A 95 14.27 6.34 27.03
C ARG A 95 14.51 5.14 26.10
N ASP A 96 14.45 5.38 24.80
CA ASP A 96 14.64 4.36 23.79
C ASP A 96 16.07 4.37 23.25
N VAL A 97 16.71 3.22 23.26
CA VAL A 97 18.00 2.96 22.60
C VAL A 97 17.73 1.96 21.48
N VAL A 98 17.97 2.36 20.24
CA VAL A 98 17.81 1.51 19.06
C VAL A 98 19.18 0.95 18.68
N ASP A 99 19.25 -0.36 18.43
CA ASP A 99 20.46 -0.98 17.87
C ASP A 99 20.35 -1.01 16.34
N ASP A 100 21.16 -0.19 15.67
CA ASP A 100 21.20 -0.03 14.20
C ASP A 100 22.08 -1.09 13.50
N GLY A 101 22.30 -2.26 14.11
CA GLY A 101 23.20 -3.26 13.55
C GLY A 101 22.83 -3.67 12.12
N ASP A 102 23.65 -3.29 11.14
CA ASP A 102 23.77 -3.60 9.68
C ASP A 102 22.54 -3.92 8.80
N GLU A 103 21.41 -4.36 9.34
CA GLU A 103 20.13 -4.43 8.64
C GLU A 103 19.48 -3.06 8.65
N LYS A 104 19.58 -2.34 7.53
CA LYS A 104 18.75 -1.15 7.27
C LYS A 104 17.28 -1.52 7.51
N PRO A 105 16.49 -0.66 8.19
CA PRO A 105 15.06 -0.89 8.39
C PRO A 105 14.41 -1.12 7.02
N THR A 106 14.16 -2.38 6.70
CA THR A 106 13.62 -2.77 5.41
C THR A 106 12.11 -2.82 5.57
N ALA A 107 11.34 -2.34 4.58
CA ALA A 107 9.87 -2.31 4.58
C ALA A 107 9.17 -3.68 4.74
N LYS A 108 9.93 -4.77 4.96
CA LYS A 108 9.43 -6.11 5.31
C LYS A 108 8.87 -6.20 6.74
N PHE A 109 9.23 -5.27 7.64
CA PHE A 109 8.86 -5.35 9.06
C PHE A 109 8.09 -4.13 9.57
N GLU A 110 7.41 -3.38 8.70
CA GLU A 110 6.45 -2.37 9.16
C GLU A 110 5.21 -3.04 9.74
N LEU A 111 4.96 -2.81 11.03
CA LEU A 111 3.68 -3.15 11.65
C LEU A 111 2.76 -1.94 11.60
N VAL A 112 1.63 -2.13 10.93
CA VAL A 112 0.54 -1.15 10.85
C VAL A 112 -0.47 -1.50 11.94
N TYR A 113 -0.70 -0.58 12.86
CA TYR A 113 -1.76 -0.68 13.85
C TYR A 113 -2.77 0.43 13.59
N THR A 114 -4.00 0.05 13.23
CA THR A 114 -5.11 1.00 13.13
C THR A 114 -5.67 1.24 14.53
N ILE A 115 -5.85 2.51 14.90
CA ILE A 115 -6.45 2.93 16.17
C ILE A 115 -7.67 3.79 15.83
N GLY A 116 -8.79 3.55 16.50
CA GLY A 116 -10.06 4.26 16.30
C GLY A 116 -11.02 3.56 15.33
N ASP A 117 -12.11 4.24 15.01
CA ASP A 117 -13.14 3.72 14.11
C ASP A 117 -12.66 3.69 12.65
N GLN A 118 -13.23 2.79 11.86
CA GLN A 118 -12.96 2.73 10.43
C GLN A 118 -13.42 4.03 9.75
N GLN A 119 -12.50 4.72 9.09
CA GLN A 119 -12.76 5.95 8.37
C GLN A 119 -12.34 5.82 6.89
N PRO A 120 -13.00 6.55 5.97
CA PRO A 120 -12.52 6.65 4.61
C PRO A 120 -11.09 7.20 4.56
N VAL A 121 -10.26 6.65 3.68
CA VAL A 121 -8.94 7.22 3.41
C VAL A 121 -9.11 8.65 2.90
N GLN A 122 -8.25 9.58 3.35
CA GLN A 122 -8.28 10.98 2.90
C GLN A 122 -8.33 11.06 1.37
N LEU A 123 -9.18 11.95 0.85
CA LEU A 123 -9.42 12.16 -0.58
C LEU A 123 -10.18 11.01 -1.28
N SER A 124 -10.68 9.99 -0.57
CA SER A 124 -11.57 8.98 -1.16
C SER A 124 -12.92 9.61 -1.59
N PRO A 125 -13.53 9.19 -2.73
CA PRO A 125 -13.04 8.19 -3.69
C PRO A 125 -12.05 8.75 -4.72
N LYS A 126 -11.87 10.08 -4.79
CA LYS A 126 -11.00 10.75 -5.77
C LYS A 126 -9.56 10.23 -5.79
N ARG A 127 -9.04 9.78 -4.64
CA ARG A 127 -7.70 9.17 -4.54
C ARG A 127 -7.55 7.97 -5.49
N TRP A 128 -8.58 7.11 -5.58
CA TRP A 128 -8.59 5.96 -6.49
C TRP A 128 -8.66 6.41 -7.94
N LEU A 129 -9.55 7.36 -8.24
CA LEU A 129 -9.69 7.93 -9.59
C LEU A 129 -8.37 8.55 -10.10
N ILE A 130 -7.68 9.31 -9.25
CA ILE A 130 -6.38 9.90 -9.59
C ILE A 130 -5.33 8.82 -9.83
N ALA A 131 -5.28 7.78 -9.01
CA ALA A 131 -4.35 6.67 -9.22
C ALA A 131 -4.61 5.98 -10.58
N HIS A 132 -5.88 5.76 -10.92
CA HIS A 132 -6.31 5.22 -12.21
C HIS A 132 -5.92 6.11 -13.40
N GLU A 133 -6.15 7.42 -13.31
CA GLU A 133 -5.75 8.38 -14.35
C GLU A 133 -4.22 8.40 -14.55
N VAL A 134 -3.45 8.37 -13.45
CA VAL A 134 -1.98 8.28 -13.53
C VAL A 134 -1.52 6.96 -14.14
N LEU A 135 -2.16 5.83 -13.79
CA LEU A 135 -1.85 4.53 -14.38
C LEU A 135 -2.17 4.48 -15.89
N ASP A 136 -3.24 5.15 -16.34
CA ASP A 136 -3.53 5.26 -17.77
C ASP A 136 -2.46 6.07 -18.52
N LEU A 137 -1.96 7.16 -17.93
CA LEU A 137 -0.83 7.90 -18.49
C LEU A 137 0.43 7.04 -18.55
N ILE A 138 0.70 6.24 -17.51
CA ILE A 138 1.82 5.30 -17.53
C ILE A 138 1.67 4.30 -18.68
N ARG A 139 0.48 3.70 -18.84
CA ARG A 139 0.18 2.79 -19.95
C ARG A 139 0.48 3.42 -21.31
N ARG A 140 0.15 4.70 -21.49
CA ARG A 140 0.38 5.45 -22.73
C ARG A 140 1.86 5.71 -23.00
N TYR A 141 2.58 6.24 -22.02
CA TYR A 141 3.98 6.68 -22.19
C TYR A 141 5.02 5.57 -22.03
N THR A 142 4.61 4.36 -21.63
CA THR A 142 5.58 3.27 -21.43
C THR A 142 6.29 2.87 -22.73
N GLU A 143 5.63 2.92 -23.89
CA GLU A 143 6.28 2.59 -25.17
C GLU A 143 7.32 3.64 -25.59
N ASP A 144 7.06 4.92 -25.31
CA ASP A 144 8.02 5.99 -25.56
C ASP A 144 9.28 5.78 -24.70
N VAL A 145 9.10 5.50 -23.41
CA VAL A 145 10.20 5.21 -22.48
C VAL A 145 10.93 3.92 -22.86
N LYS A 146 10.22 2.91 -23.37
CA LYS A 146 10.84 1.68 -23.86
C LYS A 146 11.70 1.94 -25.10
N THR A 147 11.28 2.84 -25.98
CA THR A 147 12.06 3.24 -27.15
C THR A 147 13.36 3.94 -26.74
N GLU A 148 13.29 4.80 -25.72
CA GLU A 148 14.46 5.49 -25.16
C GLU A 148 15.37 4.57 -24.33
N PHE A 149 14.79 3.63 -23.59
CA PHE A 149 15.51 2.68 -22.72
C PHE A 149 15.14 1.20 -22.97
N PRO A 150 15.51 0.61 -24.13
CA PRO A 150 15.00 -0.71 -24.56
C PRO A 150 15.31 -1.87 -23.62
N GLN A 151 16.46 -1.83 -22.93
CA GLN A 151 16.88 -2.89 -22.01
C GLN A 151 16.38 -2.70 -20.57
N LEU A 152 15.83 -1.53 -20.26
CA LEU A 152 15.40 -1.16 -18.91
C LEU A 152 13.88 -1.18 -18.76
N VAL A 153 13.13 -1.39 -19.82
CA VAL A 153 11.67 -1.47 -19.79
C VAL A 153 11.21 -2.80 -20.37
N GLU A 154 10.63 -3.63 -19.53
CA GLU A 154 9.92 -4.84 -19.96
C GLU A 154 8.44 -4.53 -20.08
N VAL A 155 7.88 -4.76 -21.26
CA VAL A 155 6.44 -4.72 -21.50
C VAL A 155 6.03 -6.10 -21.97
N GLY A 156 5.14 -6.74 -21.22
CA GLY A 156 4.62 -8.07 -21.53
C GLY A 156 3.90 -8.10 -22.87
N ALA A 157 3.88 -9.29 -23.50
CA ALA A 157 3.04 -9.55 -24.66
C ALA A 157 1.56 -9.37 -24.26
N SER A 158 0.78 -8.76 -25.15
CA SER A 158 -0.61 -8.40 -24.89
C SER A 158 -1.48 -8.72 -26.10
N GLN A 159 -2.74 -9.07 -25.84
CA GLN A 159 -3.82 -8.83 -26.79
C GLN A 159 -4.10 -7.32 -26.85
N GLU A 160 -4.57 -6.78 -27.97
CA GLU A 160 -4.88 -5.36 -28.07
C GLU A 160 -5.86 -4.94 -26.96
N GLY A 161 -5.81 -3.66 -26.57
CA GLY A 161 -6.61 -3.11 -25.47
C GLY A 161 -6.09 -3.35 -24.05
N SER A 162 -5.26 -4.36 -23.79
CA SER A 162 -4.92 -4.70 -22.39
C SER A 162 -3.90 -3.81 -21.72
N PHE A 163 -4.10 -3.62 -20.41
CA PHE A 163 -3.10 -3.02 -19.57
C PHE A 163 -1.94 -4.02 -19.44
N ARG A 164 -0.94 -3.82 -20.29
CA ARG A 164 0.20 -4.75 -20.40
C ARG A 164 0.97 -4.81 -19.10
N HIS A 165 1.56 -5.96 -18.82
CA HIS A 165 2.42 -6.10 -17.66
C HIS A 165 3.71 -5.29 -17.87
N ILE A 166 3.86 -4.19 -17.12
CA ILE A 166 4.97 -3.24 -17.26
C ILE A 166 5.96 -3.44 -16.11
N ARG A 167 7.25 -3.46 -16.44
CA ARG A 167 8.34 -3.35 -15.46
C ARG A 167 9.41 -2.39 -15.92
N ILE A 168 9.92 -1.60 -14.98
CA ILE A 168 10.89 -0.55 -15.28
C ILE A 168 12.07 -0.66 -14.32
N PHE A 169 13.24 -0.91 -14.89
CA PHE A 169 14.49 -1.13 -14.20
C PHE A 169 15.39 0.10 -14.29
N GLY A 170 16.16 0.35 -13.24
CA GLY A 170 17.10 1.45 -13.20
C GLY A 170 16.45 2.83 -13.00
N ALA A 171 17.17 3.69 -12.27
CA ALA A 171 16.65 5.00 -11.89
C ALA A 171 16.39 5.92 -13.09
N ASN A 172 17.14 5.78 -14.18
CA ASN A 172 17.01 6.64 -15.36
C ASN A 172 15.69 6.40 -16.10
N ALA A 173 15.35 5.15 -16.41
CA ALA A 173 14.08 4.82 -17.08
C ALA A 173 12.87 5.11 -16.19
N GLN A 174 12.99 4.87 -14.87
CA GLN A 174 11.97 5.22 -13.89
C GLN A 174 11.71 6.72 -13.83
N ARG A 175 12.78 7.52 -13.84
CA ARG A 175 12.69 8.98 -13.84
C ARG A 175 12.13 9.50 -15.16
N GLY A 176 12.59 8.96 -16.29
CA GLY A 176 12.07 9.30 -17.61
C GLY A 176 10.56 9.13 -17.69
N LEU A 177 10.01 7.98 -17.26
CA LEU A 177 8.56 7.78 -17.23
C LEU A 177 7.84 8.82 -16.35
N ILE A 178 8.37 9.08 -15.14
CA ILE A 178 7.77 10.06 -14.23
C ILE A 178 7.78 11.45 -14.88
N ASP A 179 8.85 11.82 -15.57
CA ASP A 179 8.99 13.11 -16.24
C ASP A 179 7.99 13.24 -17.41
N TYR A 180 7.81 12.21 -18.24
CA TYR A 180 6.77 12.21 -19.30
C TYR A 180 5.36 12.38 -18.73
N VAL A 181 5.02 11.61 -17.68
CA VAL A 181 3.70 11.68 -17.04
C VAL A 181 3.49 13.03 -16.36
N ALA A 182 4.51 13.55 -15.67
CA ALA A 182 4.43 14.85 -15.01
C ALA A 182 4.30 16.00 -16.03
N ALA A 183 5.05 15.96 -17.13
CA ALA A 183 4.93 16.92 -18.22
C ALA A 183 3.51 16.93 -18.79
N HIS A 184 2.95 15.75 -19.08
CA HIS A 184 1.56 15.64 -19.55
C HIS A 184 0.56 16.26 -18.58
N ILE A 185 0.69 15.98 -17.28
CA ILE A 185 -0.18 16.54 -16.24
C ILE A 185 -0.08 18.06 -16.20
N CYS A 186 1.13 18.61 -16.32
CA CYS A 186 1.36 20.06 -16.35
C CYS A 186 0.77 20.73 -17.60
N GLU A 187 0.82 20.08 -18.75
CA GLU A 187 0.32 20.60 -20.02
C GLU A 187 -1.20 20.53 -20.14
N THR A 188 -1.79 19.38 -19.78
CA THR A 188 -3.23 19.13 -19.99
C THR A 188 -4.08 19.49 -18.79
N GLY A 189 -3.48 19.60 -17.60
CA GLY A 189 -4.19 19.74 -16.33
C GLY A 189 -5.01 18.51 -15.94
N GLN A 190 -4.76 17.35 -16.58
CA GLN A 190 -5.22 16.05 -16.09
C GLN A 190 -4.30 15.58 -14.96
N PRO A 191 -4.76 14.83 -13.94
CA PRO A 191 -6.11 14.31 -13.80
C PRO A 191 -7.21 15.37 -13.64
N MET A 192 -8.43 15.11 -14.13
CA MET A 192 -9.52 16.10 -14.36
C MET A 192 -9.87 17.00 -13.16
N THR A 193 -9.43 16.63 -11.95
CA THR A 193 -9.58 17.41 -10.72
C THR A 193 -8.73 18.71 -10.72
N ILE A 194 -7.64 18.77 -11.48
CA ILE A 194 -6.73 19.93 -11.53
C ILE A 194 -7.22 20.95 -12.57
N SER A 195 -7.73 20.49 -13.72
CA SER A 195 -8.15 21.30 -14.87
C SER A 195 -9.29 22.31 -14.58
N LYS A 196 -10.31 21.94 -13.78
CA LYS A 196 -11.44 22.87 -13.50
C LYS A 196 -11.03 24.12 -12.69
N LYS A 197 -9.87 24.11 -12.01
CA LYS A 197 -9.35 25.28 -11.26
C LYS A 197 -8.17 25.98 -11.92
N LEU A 198 -7.37 25.27 -12.71
CA LEU A 198 -6.18 25.81 -13.39
C LEU A 198 -6.49 26.98 -14.32
N LYS A 199 -7.68 26.99 -14.95
CA LYS A 199 -8.05 28.04 -15.91
C LYS A 199 -8.65 29.31 -15.30
N LYS A 200 -8.96 29.37 -13.99
CA LYS A 200 -9.75 30.51 -13.45
C LYS A 200 -9.04 31.46 -12.49
N ASP A 201 -8.04 31.06 -11.70
CA ASP A 201 -7.39 32.01 -10.78
C ASP A 201 -5.95 31.63 -10.41
N LEU A 202 -4.96 32.38 -10.90
CA LEU A 202 -3.56 32.30 -10.45
C LEU A 202 -3.39 32.76 -8.98
N GLY A 203 -4.37 33.47 -8.41
CA GLY A 203 -4.44 33.80 -6.97
C GLY A 203 -5.12 32.74 -6.10
N GLY A 204 -5.81 31.75 -6.71
CA GLY A 204 -6.62 30.73 -6.04
C GLY A 204 -6.13 29.28 -6.24
N PHE A 205 -4.94 29.10 -6.82
CA PHE A 205 -4.32 27.81 -7.13
C PHE A 205 -4.25 26.88 -5.89
N TRP A 206 -3.93 27.44 -4.72
CA TRP A 206 -3.74 26.73 -3.44
C TRP A 206 -5.03 26.55 -2.63
N GLY A 207 -6.12 26.08 -3.26
CA GLY A 207 -7.31 25.64 -2.52
C GLY A 207 -7.08 24.31 -1.78
N PRO A 208 -7.80 24.02 -0.68
CA PRO A 208 -7.67 22.76 0.08
C PRO A 208 -7.75 21.50 -0.81
N GLY A 209 -8.69 21.48 -1.76
CA GLY A 209 -8.86 20.35 -2.68
C GLY A 209 -7.75 20.21 -3.73
N THR A 210 -7.06 21.28 -4.12
CA THR A 210 -5.92 21.20 -5.06
C THR A 210 -4.67 20.72 -4.33
N ARG A 211 -4.46 21.19 -3.09
CA ARG A 211 -3.34 20.80 -2.23
C ARG A 211 -3.29 19.30 -1.99
N ASP A 212 -4.43 18.68 -1.65
CA ASP A 212 -4.50 17.24 -1.39
C ASP A 212 -4.18 16.41 -2.64
N VAL A 213 -4.63 16.85 -3.82
CA VAL A 213 -4.32 16.22 -5.10
C VAL A 213 -2.83 16.34 -5.43
N LEU A 214 -2.23 17.53 -5.24
CA LEU A 214 -0.81 17.74 -5.46
C LEU A 214 0.06 16.90 -4.51
N PHE A 215 -0.35 16.73 -3.25
CA PHE A 215 0.35 15.85 -2.32
C PHE A 215 0.22 14.38 -2.70
N LEU A 216 -0.94 13.94 -3.19
CA LEU A 216 -1.10 12.59 -3.73
C LEU A 216 -0.17 12.36 -4.93
N LEU A 217 -0.18 13.27 -5.92
CA LEU A 217 0.72 13.19 -7.08
C LEU A 217 2.19 13.21 -6.66
N ARG A 218 2.57 14.07 -5.71
CA ARG A 218 3.92 14.09 -5.14
C ARG A 218 4.27 12.76 -4.49
N GLY A 219 3.35 12.13 -3.76
CA GLY A 219 3.55 10.80 -3.18
C GLY A 219 3.75 9.72 -4.25
N LEU A 220 2.93 9.75 -5.31
CA LEU A 220 3.03 8.81 -6.43
C LEU A 220 4.37 8.92 -7.16
N PHE A 221 4.81 10.14 -7.45
CA PHE A 221 6.05 10.43 -8.18
C PHE A 221 7.28 10.47 -7.28
N ALA A 222 7.44 11.55 -6.51
CA ALA A 222 8.62 11.82 -5.70
C ALA A 222 8.70 10.96 -4.43
N GLY A 223 7.56 10.53 -3.89
CA GLY A 223 7.49 9.56 -2.81
C GLY A 223 7.83 8.13 -3.27
N GLY A 224 7.99 7.91 -4.57
CA GLY A 224 8.50 6.66 -5.14
C GLY A 224 7.50 5.51 -5.15
N ILE A 225 6.19 5.75 -4.98
CA ILE A 225 5.18 4.69 -5.02
C ILE A 225 5.13 4.03 -6.40
N LEU A 226 5.23 4.80 -7.48
CA LEU A 226 5.27 4.25 -8.83
C LEU A 226 6.56 3.49 -9.12
N VAL A 227 7.70 4.01 -8.65
CA VAL A 227 8.99 3.31 -8.71
C VAL A 227 8.93 1.98 -7.96
N PHE A 228 8.33 1.99 -6.78
CA PHE A 228 8.11 0.80 -5.97
C PHE A 228 7.22 -0.22 -6.71
N ALA A 229 6.09 0.22 -7.28
CA ALA A 229 5.13 -0.65 -7.95
C ALA A 229 5.70 -1.27 -9.24
N PHE A 230 6.28 -0.47 -10.14
CA PHE A 230 6.73 -0.94 -11.46
C PHE A 230 8.17 -1.44 -11.49
N GLY A 231 9.02 -1.01 -10.56
CA GLY A 231 10.42 -1.43 -10.49
C GLY A 231 10.66 -2.58 -9.52
N LEU A 232 10.18 -2.43 -8.29
CA LEU A 232 10.53 -3.34 -7.18
C LEU A 232 9.53 -4.48 -6.99
N LYS A 233 8.28 -4.32 -7.44
CA LYS A 233 7.25 -5.33 -7.26
C LYS A 233 6.98 -6.11 -8.54
N ARG A 234 6.72 -7.40 -8.35
CA ARG A 234 6.30 -8.34 -9.38
C ARG A 234 4.94 -8.88 -9.02
N TRP A 235 3.98 -8.69 -9.91
CA TRP A 235 2.64 -9.25 -9.75
C TRP A 235 2.72 -10.79 -9.69
N ARG A 236 1.86 -11.39 -8.87
CA ARG A 236 1.83 -12.83 -8.54
C ARG A 236 3.09 -13.40 -7.88
N VAL A 237 4.13 -12.61 -7.64
CA VAL A 237 5.34 -13.04 -6.91
C VAL A 237 5.51 -12.28 -5.62
N ASN A 238 5.34 -10.96 -5.66
CA ASN A 238 5.45 -10.10 -4.48
C ASN A 238 4.08 -9.62 -3.98
N TYR A 239 3.06 -9.62 -4.84
CA TYR A 239 1.73 -9.12 -4.53
C TYR A 239 0.66 -9.70 -5.45
N GLY A 240 -0.60 -9.60 -5.03
CA GLY A 240 -1.76 -9.95 -5.84
C GLY A 240 -3.03 -9.98 -4.99
N LEU A 241 -4.16 -10.33 -5.60
CA LEU A 241 -5.43 -10.51 -4.89
C LEU A 241 -5.43 -11.83 -4.10
N THR A 242 -6.34 -11.95 -3.14
CA THR A 242 -6.54 -13.19 -2.39
C THR A 242 -8.00 -13.38 -2.02
N SER A 243 -8.51 -14.59 -2.16
CA SER A 243 -9.84 -15.01 -1.70
C SER A 243 -9.83 -15.61 -0.30
N THR A 244 -8.65 -15.81 0.29
CA THR A 244 -8.50 -16.55 1.57
C THR A 244 -8.57 -15.63 2.79
N ARG A 245 -8.99 -14.37 2.64
CA ARG A 245 -9.17 -13.43 3.75
C ARG A 245 -10.56 -13.55 4.32
N GLU A 246 -10.64 -13.43 5.64
CA GLU A 246 -11.89 -13.36 6.38
C GLU A 246 -11.86 -12.11 7.28
N PRO A 247 -12.71 -11.09 7.01
CA PRO A 247 -13.61 -10.97 5.87
C PRO A 247 -12.85 -10.82 4.53
N SER A 248 -13.49 -11.21 3.43
CA SER A 248 -12.89 -11.07 2.10
C SER A 248 -12.64 -9.59 1.78
N THR A 249 -11.42 -9.27 1.34
CA THR A 249 -11.05 -7.93 0.90
C THR A 249 -10.59 -8.00 -0.56
N LYS A 250 -11.16 -7.19 -1.44
CA LYS A 250 -10.76 -7.07 -2.86
C LYS A 250 -9.47 -6.23 -3.05
N LEU A 251 -8.58 -6.24 -2.06
CA LEU A 251 -7.33 -5.48 -2.01
C LEU A 251 -6.12 -6.37 -2.28
N ALA A 252 -5.09 -5.81 -2.89
CA ALA A 252 -3.82 -6.50 -3.08
C ALA A 252 -3.12 -6.75 -1.73
N VAL A 253 -2.62 -7.96 -1.56
CA VAL A 253 -1.85 -8.41 -0.40
C VAL A 253 -0.43 -8.79 -0.78
N PRO A 254 0.52 -8.74 0.16
CA PRO A 254 1.87 -9.26 -0.07
C PRO A 254 1.89 -10.77 -0.28
N TYR A 255 2.71 -11.22 -1.22
CA TYR A 255 2.96 -12.64 -1.49
C TYR A 255 4.32 -13.05 -0.90
N ARG A 256 4.39 -14.26 -0.33
CA ARG A 256 5.65 -14.85 0.18
C ARG A 256 6.45 -15.52 -0.93
N ALA A 257 5.75 -16.06 -1.91
CA ALA A 257 6.28 -16.75 -3.06
C ALA A 257 5.30 -16.59 -4.23
N LYS A 258 5.68 -17.13 -5.40
CA LYS A 258 4.80 -17.15 -6.56
C LYS A 258 3.45 -17.76 -6.19
N ASP A 259 2.38 -17.03 -6.47
CA ASP A 259 0.99 -17.44 -6.23
C ASP A 259 0.67 -17.83 -4.78
N SER A 260 1.46 -17.32 -3.82
CA SER A 260 1.33 -17.65 -2.40
C SER A 260 1.05 -16.37 -1.58
N PRO A 261 -0.23 -15.96 -1.46
CA PRO A 261 -0.61 -14.77 -0.71
C PRO A 261 -0.38 -14.94 0.79
N THR A 262 -0.04 -13.84 1.46
CA THR A 262 -0.04 -13.76 2.91
C THR A 262 -1.30 -13.04 3.38
N ALA A 263 -2.37 -13.80 3.62
CA ALA A 263 -3.69 -13.25 3.96
C ALA A 263 -3.68 -12.30 5.16
N ARG A 264 -2.74 -12.47 6.11
CA ARG A 264 -2.61 -11.62 7.31
C ARG A 264 -1.64 -10.44 7.17
N SER A 265 -1.01 -10.26 6.01
CA SER A 265 -0.09 -9.15 5.77
C SER A 265 -0.76 -8.08 4.92
N GLU A 266 -0.36 -6.82 5.16
CA GLU A 266 -0.86 -5.64 4.48
C GLU A 266 0.30 -4.72 4.11
N TYR A 267 0.08 -3.87 3.12
CA TYR A 267 0.98 -2.75 2.88
C TYR A 267 0.61 -1.60 3.81
N SER A 268 1.63 -0.95 4.36
CA SER A 268 1.51 0.20 5.26
C SER A 268 1.04 1.46 4.58
N HIS A 269 1.48 1.68 3.33
CA HIS A 269 1.17 2.89 2.60
C HIS A 269 -0.12 2.73 1.80
N PRO A 270 -1.15 3.57 2.01
CA PRO A 270 -2.44 3.45 1.32
C PRO A 270 -2.29 3.54 -0.20
N ASP A 271 -1.43 4.44 -0.71
CA ASP A 271 -1.22 4.56 -2.15
C ASP A 271 -0.50 3.36 -2.77
N ALA A 272 0.32 2.66 -1.98
CA ALA A 272 0.90 1.39 -2.44
C ALA A 272 -0.17 0.30 -2.53
N VAL A 273 -1.07 0.21 -1.53
CA VAL A 273 -2.22 -0.71 -1.58
C VAL A 273 -3.07 -0.42 -2.81
N ILE A 274 -3.43 0.85 -3.03
CA ILE A 274 -4.30 1.28 -4.14
C ILE A 274 -3.65 0.91 -5.47
N VAL A 275 -2.42 1.38 -5.74
CA VAL A 275 -1.74 1.14 -7.02
C VAL A 275 -1.57 -0.36 -7.28
N LEU A 276 -1.12 -1.13 -6.28
CA LEU A 276 -0.96 -2.58 -6.44
C LEU A 276 -2.30 -3.32 -6.59
N THR A 277 -3.38 -2.80 -6.01
CA THR A 277 -4.74 -3.33 -6.20
C THR A 277 -5.20 -3.08 -7.62
N CYS A 278 -5.14 -1.84 -8.11
CA CYS A 278 -5.48 -1.49 -9.49
C CYS A 278 -4.68 -2.36 -10.48
N LEU A 279 -3.35 -2.45 -10.30
CA LEU A 279 -2.50 -3.29 -11.14
C LEU A 279 -2.87 -4.77 -11.07
N SER A 280 -3.29 -5.28 -9.91
CA SER A 280 -3.69 -6.69 -9.79
C SER A 280 -4.95 -7.00 -10.58
N TRP A 281 -5.90 -6.08 -10.61
CA TRP A 281 -7.12 -6.18 -11.41
C TRP A 281 -6.85 -5.98 -12.90
N TYR A 282 -6.00 -5.03 -13.25
CA TYR A 282 -5.57 -4.80 -14.64
C TYR A 282 -4.84 -5.99 -15.24
N TYR A 283 -3.94 -6.62 -14.49
CA TYR A 283 -3.20 -7.79 -14.96
C TYR A 283 -4.00 -9.09 -14.86
N GLY A 284 -4.91 -9.19 -13.88
CA GLY A 284 -5.71 -10.39 -13.63
C GLY A 284 -7.01 -10.46 -14.42
N GLY A 285 -7.51 -9.31 -14.89
CA GLY A 285 -8.86 -9.18 -15.41
C GLY A 285 -9.93 -9.27 -14.31
N LEU A 286 -11.19 -9.05 -14.69
CA LEU A 286 -12.33 -9.31 -13.81
C LEU A 286 -12.87 -10.72 -14.07
N SER A 287 -13.29 -11.41 -13.02
CA SER A 287 -14.09 -12.62 -13.18
C SER A 287 -15.50 -12.28 -13.66
N ASN A 288 -16.26 -13.28 -14.13
CA ASN A 288 -17.67 -13.08 -14.47
C ASN A 288 -18.45 -12.48 -13.29
N GLU A 289 -18.23 -12.98 -12.08
CA GLU A 289 -18.92 -12.49 -10.86
C GLU A 289 -18.55 -11.04 -10.55
N ASP A 290 -17.26 -10.68 -10.67
CA ASP A 290 -16.80 -9.32 -10.46
C ASP A 290 -17.41 -8.36 -11.48
N LEU A 291 -17.51 -8.78 -12.74
CA LEU A 291 -18.09 -7.97 -13.78
C LEU A 291 -19.62 -7.85 -13.66
N PHE A 292 -20.32 -8.93 -13.30
CA PHE A 292 -21.75 -8.84 -12.95
C PHE A 292 -21.97 -7.86 -11.80
N SER A 293 -21.10 -7.90 -10.77
CA SER A 293 -21.13 -6.92 -9.69
C SER A 293 -20.90 -5.50 -10.22
N ALA A 294 -19.92 -5.30 -11.11
CA ALA A 294 -19.63 -4.00 -11.70
C ALA A 294 -20.83 -3.46 -12.50
N PHE A 295 -21.43 -4.27 -13.39
CA PHE A 295 -22.65 -3.89 -14.12
C PHE A 295 -23.83 -3.60 -13.18
N SER A 296 -23.97 -4.37 -12.10
CA SER A 296 -25.00 -4.14 -11.09
C SER A 296 -24.81 -2.81 -10.35
N HIS A 297 -23.58 -2.30 -10.26
CA HIS A 297 -23.29 -0.97 -9.74
C HIS A 297 -23.52 0.11 -10.79
N LEU A 298 -23.04 -0.09 -12.02
CA LEU A 298 -23.22 0.83 -13.16
C LEU A 298 -24.70 1.15 -13.39
N LEU A 299 -25.57 0.12 -13.40
CA LEU A 299 -27.01 0.27 -13.61
C LEU A 299 -27.73 1.02 -12.48
N LYS A 300 -27.06 1.24 -11.33
CA LYS A 300 -27.59 2.06 -10.22
C LYS A 300 -27.12 3.51 -10.29
N THR A 301 -26.21 3.86 -11.19
CA THR A 301 -25.70 5.22 -11.33
C THR A 301 -26.67 6.09 -12.14
N ASP A 302 -26.68 7.41 -11.92
CA ASP A 302 -27.52 8.33 -12.69
C ASP A 302 -27.02 8.57 -14.13
N GLN A 303 -25.73 8.31 -14.39
CA GLN A 303 -25.05 8.59 -15.66
C GLN A 303 -24.56 7.31 -16.37
N VAL A 304 -25.43 6.30 -16.39
CA VAL A 304 -25.13 4.94 -16.85
C VAL A 304 -24.47 4.91 -18.23
N ASP A 305 -25.07 5.58 -19.23
CA ASP A 305 -24.55 5.56 -20.60
C ASP A 305 -23.15 6.20 -20.69
N MET A 306 -22.93 7.32 -19.99
CA MET A 306 -21.65 8.01 -20.01
C MET A 306 -20.55 7.17 -19.37
N GLU A 307 -20.84 6.53 -18.23
CA GLU A 307 -19.91 5.62 -17.55
C GLU A 307 -19.62 4.39 -18.41
N TYR A 308 -20.64 3.79 -19.03
CA TYR A 308 -20.45 2.66 -19.92
C TYR A 308 -19.58 3.02 -21.14
N GLN A 309 -19.76 4.21 -21.73
CA GLN A 309 -18.90 4.69 -22.81
C GLN A 309 -17.43 4.80 -22.38
N LEU A 310 -17.15 5.14 -21.12
CA LEU A 310 -15.78 5.14 -20.59
C LEU A 310 -15.20 3.72 -20.48
N TRP A 311 -16.04 2.71 -20.19
CA TRP A 311 -15.60 1.32 -20.11
C TRP A 311 -15.20 0.78 -21.49
N VAL A 312 -15.95 1.13 -22.53
CA VAL A 312 -15.72 0.62 -23.90
C VAL A 312 -14.86 1.52 -24.78
N LYS A 313 -14.41 2.67 -24.28
CA LYS A 313 -13.65 3.68 -25.04
C LYS A 313 -12.42 3.11 -25.76
N ASP A 314 -11.71 2.21 -25.08
CA ASP A 314 -10.48 1.60 -25.57
C ASP A 314 -10.70 0.17 -26.09
N ALA A 315 -11.96 -0.30 -26.08
CA ALA A 315 -12.37 -1.64 -26.50
C ALA A 315 -12.69 -1.70 -28.01
N TYR A 316 -11.68 -1.47 -28.84
CA TYR A 316 -11.82 -1.37 -30.30
C TYR A 316 -12.29 -2.68 -30.95
N GLN A 317 -11.99 -3.83 -30.34
CA GLN A 317 -12.40 -5.13 -30.85
C GLN A 317 -13.84 -5.50 -30.43
N LEU A 318 -14.47 -4.69 -29.58
CA LEU A 318 -15.83 -4.93 -29.13
C LEU A 318 -16.80 -4.67 -30.30
N PRO A 319 -17.61 -5.67 -30.71
CA PRO A 319 -18.59 -5.48 -31.78
C PRO A 319 -19.49 -4.28 -31.53
N THR A 320 -19.80 -3.49 -32.58
CA THR A 320 -20.53 -2.22 -32.48
C THR A 320 -21.85 -2.33 -31.70
N LYS A 321 -22.53 -3.48 -31.81
CA LYS A 321 -23.74 -3.76 -31.03
C LYS A 321 -23.50 -3.71 -29.52
N PHE A 322 -22.35 -4.14 -29.02
CA PHE A 322 -22.03 -4.17 -27.60
C PHE A 322 -21.36 -2.88 -27.10
N GLN A 323 -21.10 -1.90 -27.97
CA GLN A 323 -20.62 -0.58 -27.57
C GLN A 323 -21.73 0.30 -26.95
N GLN A 324 -22.98 -0.12 -27.06
CA GLN A 324 -24.13 0.53 -26.43
C GLN A 324 -24.73 -0.36 -25.34
N LEU A 325 -24.98 0.23 -24.17
CA LEU A 325 -25.47 -0.52 -23.01
C LEU A 325 -26.84 -1.17 -23.25
N VAL A 326 -27.72 -0.50 -23.99
CA VAL A 326 -29.07 -0.99 -24.35
C VAL A 326 -29.06 -2.37 -25.02
N SER A 327 -27.96 -2.71 -25.70
CA SER A 327 -27.82 -3.98 -26.41
C SER A 327 -27.21 -5.10 -25.56
N ILE A 328 -26.84 -4.81 -24.31
CA ILE A 328 -26.32 -5.79 -23.36
C ILE A 328 -27.48 -6.29 -22.52
N ASN A 329 -27.85 -7.54 -22.75
CA ASN A 329 -28.74 -8.23 -21.85
C ASN A 329 -27.90 -9.14 -20.93
N LEU A 330 -27.85 -8.78 -19.64
CA LEU A 330 -27.11 -9.52 -18.62
C LEU A 330 -27.74 -10.89 -18.32
N ASP A 331 -28.98 -11.13 -18.77
CA ASP A 331 -29.69 -12.41 -18.65
C ASP A 331 -29.47 -13.35 -19.85
N LEU A 332 -28.76 -12.91 -20.91
CA LEU A 332 -28.48 -13.72 -22.11
C LEU A 332 -27.28 -14.66 -21.96
N GLN A 333 -27.23 -15.69 -22.82
CA GLN A 333 -26.36 -16.86 -22.74
C GLN A 333 -24.89 -16.57 -22.34
N PRO A 334 -24.30 -17.41 -21.46
CA PRO A 334 -22.97 -17.22 -20.89
C PRO A 334 -21.82 -17.11 -21.91
N THR A 335 -22.01 -17.59 -23.15
CA THR A 335 -21.01 -17.51 -24.22
C THR A 335 -20.89 -16.10 -24.82
N TYR A 336 -21.98 -15.35 -24.91
CA TYR A 336 -21.98 -13.97 -25.44
C TYR A 336 -21.51 -12.98 -24.39
N THR A 337 -21.93 -13.19 -23.14
CA THR A 337 -21.37 -12.49 -21.98
C THR A 337 -19.86 -12.70 -21.99
N ARG A 338 -19.33 -13.93 -22.04
CA ARG A 338 -17.87 -14.17 -22.08
C ARG A 338 -17.08 -13.36 -23.11
N HIS A 339 -17.60 -13.11 -24.31
CA HIS A 339 -16.87 -12.32 -25.31
C HIS A 339 -16.85 -10.83 -24.98
N ILE A 340 -18.00 -10.25 -24.58
CA ILE A 340 -18.10 -8.87 -24.10
C ILE A 340 -17.27 -8.68 -22.83
N ILE A 341 -17.39 -9.63 -21.90
CA ILE A 341 -16.68 -9.71 -20.64
C ILE A 341 -15.18 -9.71 -20.91
N PHE A 342 -14.69 -10.61 -21.77
CA PHE A 342 -13.27 -10.71 -22.10
C PHE A 342 -12.77 -9.43 -22.74
N THR A 343 -13.48 -8.86 -23.72
CA THR A 343 -13.02 -7.62 -24.37
C THR A 343 -13.10 -6.41 -23.44
N ILE A 344 -14.06 -6.27 -22.52
CA ILE A 344 -14.06 -5.15 -21.55
C ILE A 344 -13.02 -5.36 -20.43
N THR A 345 -12.73 -6.61 -20.05
CA THR A 345 -11.71 -6.93 -19.02
C THR A 345 -10.30 -7.10 -19.58
N VAL A 346 -10.16 -7.15 -20.89
CA VAL A 346 -8.87 -7.18 -21.57
C VAL A 346 -8.66 -5.88 -22.31
N GLU A 347 -9.67 -5.09 -22.67
CA GLU A 347 -9.49 -3.83 -23.43
C GLU A 347 -10.05 -2.59 -22.75
N GLY A 348 -10.95 -2.77 -21.78
CA GLY A 348 -11.55 -1.65 -21.07
C GLY A 348 -10.49 -0.92 -20.24
N GLY A 349 -10.43 0.39 -20.42
CA GLY A 349 -9.58 1.25 -19.60
C GLY A 349 -10.01 1.26 -18.14
N ALA A 350 -9.44 2.19 -17.36
CA ALA A 350 -9.69 2.28 -15.92
C ALA A 350 -11.17 2.40 -15.49
N GLY A 351 -12.09 2.70 -16.40
CA GLY A 351 -13.50 2.90 -16.08
C GLY A 351 -14.19 1.65 -15.49
N ALA A 352 -13.82 0.45 -15.95
CA ALA A 352 -14.50 -0.79 -15.56
C ALA A 352 -14.02 -1.42 -14.24
N TYR A 353 -12.92 -0.92 -13.65
CA TYR A 353 -12.17 -1.56 -12.56
C TYR A 353 -12.28 -0.87 -11.21
#